data_AF-A0A971ABQ9-F1
#
_entry.id   AF-A0A971ABQ9-F1
#
_cell.length_a   1.000
_cell.length_b   1.000
_cell.length_c   1.000
_cell.angle_alpha   90.00
_cell.angle_beta   90.00
_cell.angle_gamma   90.00
#
_symmetry.space_group_name_H-M   'P 1'
#
loop_
_entity.id
_entity.type
_entity.pdbx_description
1 polymer ?
#
loop_
_entity_poly.entity_id
_entity_poly.type
_entity_poly.pdbx_seq_one_letter_code
_entity_poly.pdbx_strand_id
1 'polypeptide(L)' 'MALMNRRLAGAIHTVFLVTHPDYAFLSSSLVKEICSMGGQIDELVPPGVAKQLCERLSPR' A
#
# COMPACT_ATOMS: atom_id res chain seq x y z
N MET A 1 -5.42 8.85 -14.00
CA MET A 1 -6.11 9.96 -13.28
C MET A 1 -5.50 11.34 -13.51
N ALA A 2 -4.17 11.49 -13.60
CA ALA A 2 -3.53 12.82 -13.72
C ALA A 2 -4.10 13.74 -14.82
N LEU A 3 -4.37 13.22 -16.02
CA LEU A 3 -4.92 14.02 -17.13
C LEU A 3 -6.34 14.53 -16.85
N MET A 4 -7.17 13.73 -16.20
CA MET A 4 -8.52 14.16 -15.79
C MET A 4 -8.44 15.24 -14.71
N ASN A 5 -7.54 15.06 -13.73
CA ASN A 5 -7.33 16.04 -12.69
C ASN A 5 -6.83 17.37 -13.25
N ARG A 6 -5.96 17.35 -14.27
CA ARG A 6 -5.52 18.56 -14.98
C ARG A 6 -6.69 19.27 -15.67
N ARG A 7 -7.65 18.52 -16.24
CA ARG A 7 -8.85 19.11 -16.86
C ARG A 7 -9.79 19.74 -15.83
N LEU A 8 -9.96 19.13 -14.66
CA LEU A 8 -10.87 19.61 -13.62
C LEU A 8 -10.26 20.72 -12.76
N ALA A 9 -8.95 20.70 -12.52
CA ALA A 9 -8.25 21.62 -11.64
C ALA A 9 -6.82 21.88 -12.15
N GLY A 10 -6.71 22.75 -13.17
CA GLY A 10 -5.45 22.99 -13.89
C GLY A 10 -4.30 23.58 -13.06
N ALA A 11 -4.59 24.15 -11.89
CA ALA A 11 -3.59 24.63 -10.93
C ALA A 11 -2.91 23.49 -10.14
N ILE A 12 -3.50 22.29 -10.12
CA ILE A 12 -2.94 21.13 -9.42
C ILE A 12 -2.02 20.38 -10.39
N HIS A 13 -0.82 20.02 -9.91
CA HIS A 13 0.14 19.23 -10.66
C HIS A 13 0.33 17.86 -10.00
N THR A 14 0.33 16.81 -10.83
CA THR A 14 0.62 15.44 -10.39
C THR A 14 2.00 15.07 -10.85
N VAL A 15 2.87 14.72 -9.90
CA VAL A 15 4.21 14.20 -10.15
C VAL A 15 4.18 12.69 -9.91
N PHE A 16 4.90 11.95 -10.73
CA PHE A 16 5.06 10.51 -10.58
C PHE A 16 6.47 10.19 -10.11
N LEU A 17 6.58 9.27 -9.16
CA LEU A 17 7.85 8.75 -8.68
C LEU A 17 7.93 7.27 -9.05
N VAL A 18 9.09 6.85 -9.55
CA VAL A 18 9.35 5.43 -9.83
C VAL A 18 9.77 4.77 -8.53
N THR A 19 9.16 3.62 -8.23
CA THR A 19 9.51 2.83 -7.05
C THR A 19 10.91 2.23 -7.20
N HIS A 20 11.65 2.14 -6.09
CA HIS A 20 12.90 1.39 -6.07
C HIS A 20 12.63 -0.08 -6.43
N PRO A 21 13.47 -0.75 -7.25
CA PRO A 21 13.24 -2.13 -7.68
C PRO A 21 12.97 -3.11 -6.54
N ASP A 22 13.70 -2.95 -5.42
CA ASP A 22 13.56 -3.79 -4.22
C ASP A 22 12.17 -3.75 -3.58
N TYR A 23 11.32 -2.77 -3.94
CA TYR A 23 9.97 -2.62 -3.42
C TYR A 23 8.90 -2.73 -4.52
N ALA A 24 9.28 -3.07 -5.76
CA ALA A 24 8.35 -3.10 -6.90
C ALA A 24 7.20 -4.10 -6.74
N PHE A 25 7.40 -5.14 -5.93
CA PHE A 25 6.40 -6.17 -5.64
C PHE A 25 5.41 -5.79 -4.53
N LEU A 26 5.70 -4.73 -3.75
CA LEU A 26 4.90 -4.37 -2.59
C LEU A 26 3.61 -3.64 -3.01
N SER A 27 2.48 -4.14 -2.50
CA SER A 27 1.21 -3.43 -2.55
C SER A 27 0.41 -3.68 -1.27
N SER A 28 -0.42 -2.71 -0.87
CA SER A 28 -1.25 -2.87 0.32
C SER A 28 -2.25 -4.03 0.20
N SER A 29 -2.72 -4.33 -1.02
CA SER A 29 -3.62 -5.47 -1.25
C SER A 29 -2.91 -6.79 -0.95
N LEU A 30 -1.70 -6.98 -1.48
CA LEU A 30 -0.90 -8.18 -1.26
C LEU A 30 -0.59 -8.37 0.23
N VAL A 31 -0.14 -7.32 0.92
CA VAL A 31 0.19 -7.39 2.36
C VAL A 31 -1.03 -7.76 3.20
N LYS A 32 -2.20 -7.17 2.89
CA LYS A 32 -3.46 -7.50 3.58
C LYS A 32 -3.88 -8.96 3.32
N GLU A 33 -3.69 -9.46 2.10
CA GLU A 33 -4.04 -10.83 1.74
C GLU A 33 -3.19 -11.84 2.52
N ILE A 34 -1.86 -11.67 2.54
CA ILE A 34 -0.94 -12.51 3.32
C ILE A 34 -1.38 -12.56 4.78
N CYS A 35 -1.65 -11.39 5.36
CA CYS A 35 -2.07 -11.26 6.75
C CYS A 35 -3.44 -11.92 7.02
N SER A 36 -4.40 -11.83 6.09
CA SER A 36 -5.70 -12.51 6.21
C SER A 36 -5.59 -14.04 6.14
N MET A 37 -4.53 -14.56 5.53
CA MET A 37 -4.21 -15.98 5.47
C MET A 37 -3.33 -16.45 6.65
N GLY A 38 -3.08 -15.57 7.64
CA GLY A 38 -2.24 -15.87 8.80
C GLY A 38 -0.73 -15.82 8.53
N GLY A 39 -0.30 -15.26 7.39
CA GLY A 39 1.11 -15.07 7.07
C GLY A 39 1.75 -13.90 7.83
N GLN A 40 3.07 -13.98 8.02
CA GLN A 40 3.87 -12.92 8.63
C GLN A 40 4.26 -11.84 7.61
N ILE A 41 4.30 -10.58 8.04
CA ILE A 41 4.54 -9.42 7.17
C ILE A 41 5.55 -8.43 7.76
N ASP A 42 6.26 -8.78 8.83
CA ASP A 42 7.13 -7.88 9.59
C ASP A 42 8.27 -7.26 8.76
N GLU A 43 8.72 -7.94 7.70
CA GLU A 43 9.75 -7.43 6.77
C GLU A 43 9.17 -6.56 5.65
N LEU A 44 7.85 -6.54 5.49
CA LEU A 44 7.15 -5.85 4.40
C LEU A 44 6.57 -4.51 4.85
N VAL A 45 6.53 -4.24 6.15
CA VAL A 45 5.93 -3.04 6.73
C VAL A 45 6.74 -2.48 7.91
N PRO A 46 6.61 -1.19 8.23
CA PRO A 46 7.25 -0.62 9.40
C PRO A 46 6.82 -1.30 10.73
N PRO A 47 7.66 -1.24 11.77
CA PRO A 47 7.32 -1.73 13.10
C PRO A 47 6.01 -1.12 13.61
N GLY A 48 5.11 -1.96 14.12
CA GLY A 48 3.80 -1.56 14.63
C GLY A 48 2.65 -1.73 13.62
N VAL A 49 2.93 -1.74 12.32
CA VAL A 49 1.89 -1.96 11.29
C VAL A 49 1.46 -3.42 11.26
N ALA A 50 2.41 -4.36 11.32
CA ALA A 50 2.14 -5.79 11.19
C ALA A 50 1.08 -6.29 12.18
N LYS A 51 1.29 -5.99 13.47
CA LYS A 51 0.38 -6.36 14.56
C LYS A 51 -1.02 -5.77 14.35
N GLN A 52 -1.11 -4.45 14.18
CA GLN A 52 -2.40 -3.77 14.04
C GLN A 52 -3.17 -4.24 12.79
N LEU A 53 -2.45 -4.49 11.69
CA LEU A 53 -3.08 -4.94 10.45
C LEU A 53 -3.68 -6.33 10.61
N CYS A 54 -2.97 -7.26 11.24
CA CYS A 54 -3.45 -8.63 11.42
C CYS A 54 -4.50 -8.79 12.50
N GLU A 55 -4.44 -8.01 13.57
CA GLU A 55 -5.57 -7.91 14.52
C GLU A 55 -6.84 -7.42 13.83
N ARG A 56 -6.73 -6.43 12.93
CA ARG A 56 -7.90 -5.88 12.22
C ARG A 56 -8.49 -6.84 11.18
N LEU A 57 -7.67 -7.72 10.60
CA LEU A 57 -8.07 -8.65 9.54
C LEU A 57 -8.41 -10.05 10.04
N SER A 58 -8.17 -10.33 11.32
CA SER A 58 -8.56 -11.60 11.96
C SER A 58 -10.09 -11.79 11.83
N PRO A 59 -10.57 -12.99 11.42
CA PRO A 59 -12.00 -13.26 11.42
C PRO A 59 -12.55 -13.09 12.84
N ARG A 60 -13.65 -12.33 12.97
CA ARG A 60 -14.39 -12.16 14.23
C ARG A 60 -15.02 -13.45 14.69
#